data_AF-X1LBP7-F1
#
_entry.id   AF-X1LBP7-F1
#
_cell.length_a   1.000
_cell.length_b   1.000
_cell.length_c   1.000
_cell.angle_alpha   90.00
_cell.angle_beta   90.00
_cell.angle_gamma   90.00
#
_symmetry.space_group_name_H-M   'P 1'
#
loop_
_entity.id
_entity.type
_entity.pdbx_description
1 polymer ?
#
loop_
_entity_poly.entity_id
_entity_poly.type
_entity_poly.pdbx_seq_one_letter_code
_entity_poly.pdbx_strand_id
1 'polypeptide(L)' 'RAKIRVVEGGTETRKLAQDLLTPAKVLGVNVLYAGGKEEYRVRVPCSHLRRLPASVDDIQISLAKLTNKNIKLAFE' A
#
# COMPACT_ATOMS: atom_id res chain seq x y z
N ARG A 1 -3.15 -21.83 6.61
CA ARG A 1 -2.61 -20.99 7.73
C ARG A 1 -2.95 -19.54 7.42
N ALA A 2 -3.53 -18.79 8.37
CA ALA A 2 -3.82 -17.37 8.18
C ALA A 2 -2.53 -16.54 8.29
N LYS A 3 -2.38 -15.50 7.45
CA LYS A 3 -1.31 -14.50 7.56
C LYS A 3 -1.82 -13.34 8.39
N ILE A 4 -1.09 -12.97 9.45
CA ILE A 4 -1.48 -11.89 10.36
C ILE A 4 -0.40 -10.80 10.30
N ARG A 5 -0.84 -9.54 10.23
CA ARG A 5 0.02 -8.35 10.35
C ARG A 5 -0.59 -7.39 11.34
N VAL A 6 0.27 -6.75 12.12
CA VAL A 6 -0.09 -5.67 13.04
C VAL A 6 0.35 -4.36 12.40
N VAL A 7 -0.54 -3.39 12.38
CA VAL A 7 -0.31 -2.04 11.83
C VAL A 7 -0.73 -1.00 12.86
N GLU A 8 -0.14 0.18 12.82
CA GLU A 8 -0.51 1.25 13.74
C GLU A 8 -1.79 1.98 13.31
N GLY A 9 -2.81 2.00 14.17
CA GLY A 9 -4.11 2.63 13.89
C GLY A 9 -4.06 4.17 13.88
N GLY A 10 -4.91 4.79 13.06
CA GLY A 10 -5.04 6.26 12.99
C GLY A 10 -3.88 6.98 12.32
N THR A 11 -2.97 6.26 11.66
CA THR A 11 -1.77 6.84 11.04
C THR A 11 -1.97 7.19 9.56
N GLU A 12 -1.09 8.05 9.04
CA GLU A 12 -1.01 8.45 7.64
C GLU A 12 -0.93 7.23 6.69
N THR A 13 -1.52 7.34 5.50
CA THR A 13 -1.57 6.26 4.48
C THR A 13 -0.18 5.69 4.16
N ARG A 14 0.86 6.52 4.16
CA ARG A 14 2.26 6.08 3.94
C ARG A 14 2.76 5.14 5.02
N LYS A 15 2.43 5.41 6.29
CA LYS A 15 2.87 4.60 7.44
C LYS A 15 2.15 3.26 7.45
N LEU A 16 0.82 3.27 7.27
CA LEU A 16 0.03 2.05 7.10
C LEU A 16 0.55 1.18 5.94
N ALA A 17 0.87 1.80 4.80
CA ALA A 17 1.48 1.10 3.69
C ALA A 17 2.84 0.47 4.09
N GLN A 18 3.71 1.22 4.77
CA GLN A 18 5.01 0.72 5.20
C GLN A 18 4.89 -0.46 6.18
N ASP A 19 4.00 -0.38 7.16
CA ASP A 19 3.75 -1.48 8.10
C ASP A 19 3.23 -2.73 7.36
N LEU A 20 2.25 -2.53 6.47
CA LEU A 20 1.65 -3.62 5.70
C LEU A 20 2.62 -4.22 4.67
N LEU A 21 3.60 -3.48 4.15
CA LEU A 21 4.51 -3.95 3.09
C LEU A 21 5.84 -4.50 3.61
N THR A 22 6.19 -4.28 4.88
CA THR A 22 7.46 -4.76 5.49
C THR A 22 7.72 -6.24 5.19
N PRO A 23 8.91 -6.66 4.69
CA PRO A 23 10.16 -5.93 4.61
C PRO A 23 10.34 -5.17 3.29
N ALA A 24 9.29 -5.05 2.45
CA ALA A 24 9.35 -4.18 1.29
C ALA A 24 9.36 -2.70 1.73
N LYS A 25 10.13 -1.86 1.03
CA LYS A 25 10.22 -0.43 1.31
C LYS A 25 9.13 0.31 0.54
N VAL A 26 8.51 1.29 1.18
CA VAL A 26 7.63 2.26 0.53
C VAL A 26 8.43 3.52 0.22
N LEU A 27 8.58 3.83 -1.07
CA LEU A 27 9.28 5.03 -1.53
C LEU A 27 8.48 6.29 -1.20
N GLY A 28 7.15 6.22 -1.34
CA GLY A 28 6.25 7.33 -1.07
C GLY A 28 4.81 7.00 -1.43
N VAL A 29 3.92 7.97 -1.24
CA VAL A 29 2.53 7.91 -1.69
C VAL A 29 2.23 9.16 -2.49
N ASN A 30 1.81 9.00 -3.74
CA ASN A 30 1.34 10.10 -4.57
C ASN A 30 -0.18 10.10 -4.61
N VAL A 31 -0.80 11.28 -4.70
CA VAL A 31 -2.24 11.41 -4.94
C VAL A 31 -2.44 11.95 -6.35
N LEU A 32 -3.11 11.16 -7.19
CA LEU A 32 -3.51 11.56 -8.53
C LEU A 32 -4.95 12.04 -8.48
N TYR A 33 -5.17 13.26 -8.97
CA TYR A 33 -6.49 13.86 -9.12
C TYR A 33 -6.89 13.80 -10.60
N ALA A 34 -7.82 12.92 -10.95
CA ALA A 34 -8.29 12.76 -12.33
C ALA A 34 -9.82 12.66 -12.37
N GLY A 35 -10.47 13.53 -13.14
CA GLY A 35 -11.92 13.48 -13.35
C GLY A 35 -12.76 13.56 -12.05
N GLY A 36 -12.30 14.31 -11.06
CA GLY A 36 -12.95 14.45 -9.76
C GLY A 36 -12.77 13.26 -8.81
N LYS A 37 -11.91 12.29 -9.16
CA LYS A 37 -11.57 11.14 -8.31
C LYS A 37 -10.12 11.21 -7.85
N GLU A 38 -9.90 10.82 -6.60
CA GLU A 38 -8.57 10.64 -6.02
C GLU A 38 -8.10 9.18 -6.19
N GLU A 39 -6.88 9.00 -6.68
CA GLU A 39 -6.19 7.71 -6.68
C GLU A 39 -4.86 7.85 -5.91
N TYR A 40 -4.68 7.02 -4.89
CA TYR A 40 -3.49 7.02 -4.04
C TYR A 40 -2.52 5.95 -4.54
N ARG A 41 -1.36 6.37 -5.06
CA ARG A 41 -0.32 5.47 -5.57
C ARG A 41 0.77 5.25 -4.54
N VAL A 42 0.81 4.06 -3.97
CA VAL A 42 1.88 3.60 -3.08
C VAL A 42 3.05 3.12 -3.93
N ARG A 43 4.18 3.84 -3.85
CA ARG A 43 5.37 3.59 -4.66
C ARG A 43 6.28 2.58 -3.96
N VAL A 44 6.67 1.53 -4.67
CA VAL A 44 7.51 0.43 -4.16
C VAL A 44 8.64 0.15 -5.16
N PRO A 45 9.89 -0.13 -4.73
CA PRO A 45 10.95 -0.47 -5.66
C PRO A 45 10.62 -1.75 -6.45
N CYS A 46 10.90 -1.78 -7.76
CA CYS A 46 10.78 -2.98 -8.59
C CYS A 46 11.58 -4.16 -8.01
N SER A 47 12.76 -3.87 -7.44
CA SER A 47 13.62 -4.85 -6.76
C SER A 47 12.97 -5.53 -5.56
N HIS A 48 11.87 -4.98 -5.04
CA HIS A 48 11.14 -5.51 -3.89
C HIS A 48 9.87 -6.29 -4.27
N LEU A 49 9.56 -6.48 -5.56
CA LEU A 49 8.41 -7.28 -6.01
C LEU A 49 8.37 -8.68 -5.36
N ARG A 50 9.51 -9.37 -5.32
CA ARG A 50 9.63 -10.71 -4.70
C ARG A 50 9.58 -10.68 -3.17
N ARG A 51 9.69 -9.50 -2.56
CA ARG A 51 9.69 -9.30 -1.10
C ARG A 51 8.31 -8.90 -0.57
N LEU A 52 7.31 -8.80 -1.45
CA LEU A 52 5.95 -8.49 -1.05
C LEU A 52 5.37 -9.62 -0.18
N PRO A 53 4.63 -9.28 0.88
CA PRO A 53 4.13 -10.27 1.83
C PRO A 53 2.88 -11.04 1.35
N ALA A 54 2.23 -10.52 0.32
CA ALA A 54 1.04 -11.07 -0.32
C ALA A 54 0.99 -10.63 -1.79
N SER A 55 -0.04 -11.07 -2.51
CA SER A 55 -0.27 -10.62 -3.87
C SER A 55 -0.54 -9.10 -3.91
N VAL A 56 -0.29 -8.48 -5.07
CA VAL A 56 -0.56 -7.04 -5.25
C VAL A 56 -2.03 -6.73 -4.99
N ASP A 57 -2.94 -7.58 -5.47
CA ASP A 57 -4.38 -7.41 -5.27
C ASP A 57 -4.78 -7.49 -3.79
N ASP A 58 -4.29 -8.48 -3.05
CA ASP A 58 -4.57 -8.59 -1.62
C ASP A 58 -4.08 -7.37 -0.85
N ILE A 59 -2.89 -6.87 -1.16
CA ILE A 59 -2.31 -5.68 -0.53
C ILE A 59 -3.18 -4.45 -0.82
N GLN A 60 -3.59 -4.24 -2.08
CA GLN A 60 -4.45 -3.12 -2.45
C GLN A 60 -5.81 -3.21 -1.75
N ILE A 61 -6.41 -4.40 -1.70
CA ILE A 61 -7.69 -4.64 -1.00
C ILE A 61 -7.55 -4.34 0.50
N SER A 62 -6.48 -4.82 1.14
CA SER A 62 -6.21 -4.54 2.55
C SER A 62 -6.02 -3.05 2.82
N LEU A 63 -5.22 -2.34 2.02
CA LEU A 63 -5.01 -0.90 2.18
C LEU A 63 -6.28 -0.10 1.94
N ALA A 64 -7.07 -0.47 0.91
CA ALA A 64 -8.35 0.16 0.64
C ALA A 64 -9.32 0.00 1.81
N LYS A 65 -9.40 -1.19 2.41
CA LYS A 65 -10.23 -1.44 3.61
C LYS A 65 -9.75 -0.68 4.85
N LEU A 66 -8.43 -0.56 5.03
CA LEU A 66 -7.86 0.14 6.19
C LEU A 66 -7.98 1.67 6.08
N THR A 67 -8.00 2.21 4.85
CA THR A 67 -7.92 3.66 4.62
C THR A 67 -9.18 4.26 4.01
N ASN A 68 -10.13 3.44 3.53
CA ASN A 68 -11.28 3.85 2.72
C ASN A 68 -10.90 4.69 1.48
N LYS A 69 -9.70 4.47 0.93
CA LYS A 69 -9.17 5.17 -0.24
C LYS A 69 -8.96 4.21 -1.41
N ASN A 70 -9.05 4.73 -2.63
CA ASN A 70 -8.67 4.00 -3.83
C ASN A 70 -7.14 3.93 -3.93
N ILE A 71 -6.56 2.79 -3.54
CA ILE A 71 -5.11 2.58 -3.47
C ILE A 71 -4.63 1.71 -4.63
N LYS A 72 -3.55 2.14 -5.28
CA LYS A 72 -2.82 1.37 -6.29
C LYS A 72 -1.35 1.23 -5.90
N LEU A 73 -0.76 0.07 -6.15
CA LEU A 73 0.68 -0.10 -6.06
C LEU A 73 1.32 0.34 -7.39
N ALA A 74 2.36 1.16 -7.28
CA ALA A 74 3.20 1.56 -8.40
C ALA A 74 4.62 1.04 -8.15
N PHE A 75 5.18 0.35 -9.14
CA PHE A 75 6.54 -0.19 -9.07
C PHE A 75 7.49 0.69 -9.86
N GLU A 76 8.63 1.02 -9.25
CA GLU A 76 9.66 1.91 -9.80
C GLU A 76 11.06 1.34 -9.67
#